data_AF-A0A172UDP6-F1
#
_entry.id   AF-A0A172UDP6-F1
#
_cell.length_a   1.000
_cell.length_b   1.000
_cell.length_c   1.000
_cell.angle_alpha   90.00
_cell.angle_beta   90.00
_cell.angle_gamma   90.00
#
_symmetry.space_group_name_H-M   'P 1'
#
loop_
_entity.id
_entity.type
_entity.pdbx_description
1 polymer ?
#
loop_
_entity_poly.entity_id
_entity_poly.type
_entity_poly.pdbx_seq_one_letter_code
_entity_poly.pdbx_strand_id
1 'polypeptide(L)' 'MRFSSQIKPTNYLKANAAGVLLQLAERREPLVITQNGEAKAVLQDVASCEENQETVVVTPKCCTGVLLGL' A
#
# COMPACT_ATOMS: atom_id res chain seq x y z
N MET A 1 -8.17 -14.72 8.98
CA MET A 1 -8.18 -13.30 8.52
C MET A 1 -8.67 -13.27 7.08
N ARG A 2 -9.80 -12.60 6.78
CA ARG A 2 -10.35 -12.50 5.43
C ARG A 2 -9.78 -11.26 4.73
N PHE A 3 -8.65 -11.40 4.04
CA PHE A 3 -8.00 -10.33 3.26
C PHE A 3 -8.73 -9.99 1.94
N SER A 4 -9.88 -10.61 1.66
CA SER A 4 -10.58 -10.48 0.37
C SER A 4 -11.01 -9.04 0.05
N SER A 5 -11.25 -8.19 1.05
CA SER A 5 -11.61 -6.79 0.85
C SER A 5 -10.41 -5.90 0.53
N GLN A 6 -9.21 -6.31 0.95
CA GLN A 6 -7.95 -5.57 0.77
C GLN A 6 -7.21 -5.95 -0.52
N ILE A 7 -7.70 -6.93 -1.27
CA ILE A 7 -7.15 -7.30 -2.58
C ILE A 7 -7.98 -6.61 -3.67
N LYS A 8 -7.33 -5.78 -4.49
CA LYS A 8 -7.98 -5.06 -5.60
C LYS A 8 -7.17 -5.17 -6.88
N PRO A 9 -7.81 -5.35 -8.06
CA PRO A 9 -7.09 -5.33 -9.32
C PRO A 9 -6.58 -3.91 -9.64
N THR A 10 -5.53 -3.81 -10.46
CA THR A 10 -4.94 -2.52 -10.87
C THR A 10 -5.98 -1.59 -11.51
N ASN A 11 -6.99 -2.14 -12.21
CA ASN A 11 -8.03 -1.34 -12.83
C ASN A 11 -8.93 -0.63 -11.80
N TYR A 12 -9.15 -1.23 -10.62
CA TYR A 12 -9.89 -0.59 -9.54
C TYR A 12 -9.14 0.63 -9.00
N LEU A 13 -7.82 0.51 -8.82
CA LEU A 13 -6.98 1.61 -8.39
C LEU A 13 -6.99 2.76 -9.41
N LYS A 14 -6.88 2.44 -10.71
CA LYS A 14 -6.94 3.46 -11.78
C LYS A 14 -8.25 4.25 -11.78
N ALA A 15 -9.38 3.59 -11.54
CA ALA A 15 -10.68 4.22 -11.52
C ALA A 15 -11.01 4.97 -10.21
N ASN A 16 -10.37 4.60 -9.08
CA ASN A 16 -10.76 5.06 -7.74
C ASN A 16 -9.58 5.62 -6.92
N ALA A 17 -8.53 6.12 -7.57
CA ALA A 17 -7.27 6.50 -6.91
C ALA A 17 -7.48 7.43 -5.71
N ALA A 18 -8.25 8.51 -5.87
CA ALA A 18 -8.50 9.47 -4.80
C ALA A 18 -9.21 8.84 -3.59
N GLY A 19 -10.25 8.02 -3.83
CA GLY A 19 -10.97 7.32 -2.78
C GLY A 19 -10.11 6.26 -2.08
N VAL A 20 -9.23 5.58 -2.81
CA VAL A 20 -8.26 4.64 -2.24
C VAL A 20 -7.29 5.37 -1.31
N LEU A 21 -6.74 6.52 -1.72
CA LEU A 21 -5.82 7.30 -0.88
C LEU A 21 -6.50 7.80 0.40
N LEU A 22 -7.74 8.27 0.31
CA LEU A 22 -8.52 8.68 1.47
C LEU A 22 -8.74 7.50 2.43
N GLN A 23 -9.15 6.35 1.91
CA GLN A 23 -9.37 5.15 2.71
C GLN A 23 -8.08 4.69 3.41
N LEU A 24 -6.93 4.73 2.73
CA LEU A 24 -5.64 4.39 3.32
C LEU A 24 -5.29 5.34 4.48
N ALA A 25 -5.48 6.64 4.29
CA ALA A 25 -5.20 7.64 5.33
C ALA A 25 -6.13 7.49 6.56
N GLU A 26 -7.41 7.20 6.34
CA GLU A 26 -8.40 7.07 7.41
C GLU A 26 -8.32 5.74 8.16
N ARG A 27 -8.18 4.63 7.42
CA ARG A 27 -8.26 3.29 8.00
C ARG A 27 -6.91 2.70 8.35
N ARG A 28 -5.81 3.21 7.78
CA ARG A 28 -4.44 2.68 7.96
C ARG A 28 -4.33 1.18 7.69
N GLU A 29 -5.17 0.67 6.80
CA GLU A 29 -5.16 -0.72 6.37
C GLU A 29 -4.50 -0.84 4.99
N PRO A 30 -3.45 -1.67 4.82
CA PRO A 30 -2.79 -1.82 3.53
C PRO A 30 -3.70 -2.49 2.49
N LEU A 31 -3.48 -2.15 1.23
CA LEU A 31 -4.22 -2.67 0.08
C LEU A 31 -3.27 -3.42 -0.87
N VAL A 32 -3.55 -4.69 -1.15
CA VAL A 32 -2.82 -5.49 -2.13
C VAL A 32 -3.38 -5.24 -3.53
N ILE A 33 -2.53 -4.82 -4.45
CA ILE A 33 -2.87 -4.61 -5.85
C ILE A 33 -2.51 -5.83 -6.68
N THR A 34 -3.47 -6.35 -7.45
CA THR A 34 -3.27 -7.47 -8.37
C THR A 34 -3.28 -7.05 -9.83
N GLN A 35 -2.57 -7.79 -10.67
CA GLN A 35 -2.64 -7.70 -12.12
C GLN A 35 -2.78 -9.12 -12.68
N ASN A 36 -3.81 -9.33 -13.52
CA ASN A 36 -4.12 -10.65 -14.08
C ASN A 36 -4.26 -11.75 -13.01
N GLY A 37 -4.79 -11.39 -11.84
CA GLY A 37 -4.98 -12.32 -10.70
C GLY A 37 -3.76 -12.51 -9.81
N GLU A 38 -2.60 -11.95 -10.15
CA GLU A 38 -1.36 -12.09 -9.39
C GLU A 38 -1.09 -10.81 -8.56
N ALA A 39 -0.66 -10.95 -7.31
CA ALA A 39 -0.28 -9.82 -6.48
C ALA A 39 0.99 -9.14 -7.02
N LYS A 40 0.96 -7.81 -7.19
CA LYS A 40 2.07 -7.03 -7.78
C LYS A 40 2.59 -5.92 -6.85
N ALA A 41 1.74 -5.36 -6.01
CA ALA A 41 2.14 -4.27 -5.10
C ALA A 41 1.28 -4.25 -3.84
N VAL A 42 1.75 -3.53 -2.82
CA VAL A 42 0.98 -3.16 -1.63
C VAL A 42 0.97 -1.65 -1.53
N LEU A 43 -0.20 -1.07 -1.28
CA LEU A 43 -0.40 0.35 -1.05
C LEU A 43 -0.73 0.56 0.42
N GLN A 44 -0.02 1.47 1.08
CA GLN A 44 -0.20 1.79 2.50
C GLN A 44 0.02 3.30 2.68
N ASP A 45 -0.56 3.89 3.73
CA ASP A 45 -0.27 5.28 4.08
C ASP A 45 1.16 5.44 4.62
N VAL A 46 1.69 6.65 4.51
CA VAL A 46 3.08 6.95 4.87
C VAL A 46 3.33 6.78 6.37
N ALA A 47 2.40 7.16 7.23
CA ALA A 47 2.60 7.10 8.69
C ALA A 47 2.73 5.65 9.17
N SER A 48 1.86 4.75 8.71
CA SER A 48 1.98 3.32 9.05
C SER A 48 3.17 2.63 8.36
N CYS A 49 3.58 3.14 7.20
CA CYS A 49 4.82 2.73 6.53
C CYS A 49 6.07 3.15 7.33
N GLU A 50 6.06 4.32 7.98
CA GLU A 50 7.12 4.82 8.85
C GLU A 50 7.18 4.09 10.20
N GLU A 51 6.02 3.84 10.82
CA GLU A 51 5.93 3.11 12.10
C GLU A 51 6.47 1.67 12.00
N ASN A 52 6.31 1.03 10.84
CA ASN A 52 6.80 -0.33 10.62
C ASN A 52 8.32 -0.43 10.36
N GLN A 53 9.08 0.69 10.34
CA GLN A 53 10.53 0.68 10.07
C GLN A 53 11.40 0.21 11.24
N GLU A 54 10.86 0.06 12.46
CA GLU A 54 11.64 -0.30 13.65
C GLU A 54 11.81 -1.83 13.85
N THR A 55 11.17 -2.65 13.01
CA THR A 55 11.31 -4.11 13.11
C THR A 55 12.35 -4.66 12.14
N VAL A 56 13.45 -5.15 12.71
CA VAL A 56 14.58 -5.82 12.04
C VAL A 56 14.13 -7.13 11.38
N VAL A 57 13.46 -7.06 10.23
CA VAL A 57 13.19 -8.21 9.35
C VAL A 57 13.23 -7.73 7.91
N VAL A 58 14.00 -8.44 7.06
CA VAL A 58 14.15 -8.21 5.61
C VAL A 58 12.77 -8.11 4.94
N THR A 59 12.24 -6.91 4.83
CA THR A 59 10.98 -6.57 4.15
C THR A 59 11.21 -5.28 3.37
N PRO A 60 10.51 -5.08 2.23
CA PRO A 60 10.85 -4.04 1.27
C PRO A 60 10.74 -2.67 1.94
N LYS A 61 11.87 -1.95 2.01
CA LYS A 61 11.88 -0.49 2.26
C LYS A 61 10.79 0.10 1.40
N CYS A 62 9.85 0.80 2.03
CA CYS A 62 8.58 1.30 1.51
C CYS A 62 8.73 2.36 0.39
N CYS A 63 9.55 2.09 -0.62
CA CYS A 63 10.08 3.02 -1.62
C CYS A 63 11.11 4.01 -1.04
N THR A 64 12.40 3.63 -1.11
CA THR A 64 13.58 4.49 -0.88
C THR A 64 13.73 5.63 -1.92
N GLY A 65 12.65 6.32 -2.30
CA GLY A 65 12.64 7.24 -3.44
C GLY A 65 11.96 8.60 -3.21
N VAL A 66 11.35 8.87 -2.06
CA VAL A 66 10.65 10.16 -1.82
C VAL A 66 11.42 11.10 -0.89
N LEU A 67 12.56 10.69 -0.33
CA LEU A 67 13.32 11.50 0.63
C LEU A 67 14.82 11.69 0.29
N LEU A 68 15.18 11.78 -0.98
CA LEU A 68 16.44 12.42 -1.41
C LEU A 68 16.16 13.32 -2.60
N GLY A 69 15.91 14.60 -2.32
CA GLY A 69 15.56 15.58 -3.35
C GLY A 69 14.96 16.89 -2.81
N LEU A 70 15.37 17.31 -1.62
CA LEU A 70 15.67 18.72 -1.33
C LEU A 70 17.18 18.80 -1.16
#